data_AF-A0A925QC20-F1
#
_entry.id   AF-A0A925QC20-F1
#
_cell.length_a   1.000
_cell.length_b   1.000
_cell.length_c   1.000
_cell.angle_alpha   90.00
_cell.angle_beta   90.00
_cell.angle_gamma   90.00
#
_symmetry.space_group_name_H-M   'P 1'
#
loop_
_entity.id
_entity.type
_entity.pdbx_description
1 polymer ?
#
loop_
_entity_poly.entity_id
_entity_poly.type
_entity_poly.pdbx_seq_one_letter_code
_entity_poly.pdbx_strand_id
1 'polypeptide(L)'
;MSLSPDTPVLQLSQHGIARLGAQTARKLALALANVSGKGDAGEVLIEDLLNYLPMRYEDRSNLARISDLSDGVEASLELYVRVAGGFQVGKNRGPKAPPLFIFEVTAGDPEKTGKPVVVWWFVSGRQAHRIIAYHRQQFARGARFVAFGKWEWDARR
;
A
#
# COMPACT_ATOMS: atom_id res chain seq x y z
N MET A 1 -5.25 -30.35 -11.49
CA MET A 1 -4.46 -29.91 -12.66
C MET A 1 -3.27 -29.12 -12.15
N SER A 2 -2.06 -29.51 -12.54
CA SER A 2 -0.83 -28.75 -12.29
C SER A 2 -0.78 -27.53 -13.21
N LEU A 3 -0.31 -26.39 -12.68
CA LEU A 3 0.02 -25.22 -13.49
C LEU A 3 1.30 -25.50 -14.29
N SER A 4 1.34 -25.04 -15.54
CA SER A 4 2.50 -25.16 -16.44
C SER A 4 2.71 -23.84 -17.20
N PRO A 5 3.91 -23.58 -17.75
CA PRO A 5 4.20 -22.30 -18.44
C PRO A 5 3.25 -21.97 -19.61
N ASP A 6 2.74 -22.99 -20.28
CA ASP A 6 1.77 -22.93 -21.38
C ASP A 6 0.32 -22.77 -20.92
N THR A 7 0.05 -22.75 -19.60
CA THR A 7 -1.29 -22.50 -19.08
C THR A 7 -1.69 -21.04 -19.35
N PRO A 8 -2.89 -20.77 -19.90
CA PRO A 8 -3.36 -19.39 -20.07
C PRO A 8 -3.56 -18.66 -18.75
N VAL A 9 -3.15 -17.39 -18.68
CA VAL A 9 -3.29 -16.55 -17.46
C VAL A 9 -4.75 -16.41 -17.03
N LEU A 10 -5.68 -16.44 -17.98
CA LEU A 10 -7.13 -16.40 -17.71
C LEU A 10 -7.62 -17.59 -16.87
N GLN A 11 -6.94 -18.73 -16.94
CA GLN A 11 -7.31 -19.92 -16.18
C GLN A 11 -6.82 -19.86 -14.73
N LEU A 12 -5.90 -18.96 -14.37
CA LEU A 12 -5.33 -18.88 -13.02
C LEU A 12 -6.37 -18.76 -11.89
N SER A 13 -7.51 -18.11 -12.14
CA SER A 13 -8.58 -18.02 -11.13
C SER A 13 -9.21 -19.36 -10.75
N GLN A 14 -9.01 -20.40 -11.56
CA GLN A 14 -9.52 -21.75 -11.33
C GLN A 14 -8.58 -22.59 -10.45
N HIS A 15 -7.35 -22.12 -10.19
CA HIS A 15 -6.33 -22.84 -9.44
C HIS A 15 -6.24 -22.45 -7.96
N GLY A 16 -7.28 -21.82 -7.40
CA GLY A 16 -7.36 -21.52 -5.97
C GLY A 16 -6.34 -20.50 -5.47
N ILE A 17 -5.76 -19.68 -6.36
CA ILE A 17 -4.82 -18.62 -5.97
C ILE A 17 -5.56 -17.56 -5.16
N ALA A 18 -5.11 -17.33 -3.93
CA ALA A 18 -5.74 -16.40 -3.02
C ALA A 18 -5.88 -15.00 -3.64
N ARG A 19 -7.09 -14.43 -3.55
CA ARG A 19 -7.44 -13.08 -4.05
C ARG A 19 -7.32 -12.89 -5.57
N LEU A 20 -7.14 -13.96 -6.34
CA LEU A 20 -7.11 -13.93 -7.80
C LEU A 20 -8.43 -14.46 -8.38
N GLY A 21 -9.43 -13.58 -8.49
CA GLY A 21 -10.69 -13.89 -9.17
C GLY A 21 -10.60 -13.72 -10.70
N ALA A 22 -11.63 -14.19 -11.42
CA ALA A 22 -11.69 -14.13 -12.88
C ALA A 22 -11.47 -12.71 -13.46
N GLN A 23 -12.02 -11.68 -12.80
CA GLN A 23 -11.82 -10.29 -13.23
C GLN A 23 -10.37 -9.83 -13.07
N THR A 24 -9.70 -10.24 -11.99
CA THR A 24 -8.28 -9.93 -11.76
C THR A 24 -7.39 -10.66 -12.76
N ALA A 25 -7.67 -11.95 -13.01
CA ALA A 25 -6.97 -12.73 -14.04
C ALA A 25 -7.12 -12.10 -15.43
N ARG A 26 -8.32 -11.62 -15.79
CA ARG A 26 -8.54 -10.90 -17.05
C ARG A 26 -7.77 -9.59 -17.14
N LYS A 27 -7.75 -8.79 -16.08
CA LYS A 27 -6.97 -7.55 -16.04
C LYS A 27 -5.46 -7.82 -16.18
N LEU A 28 -4.98 -8.86 -15.50
CA LEU A 28 -3.59 -9.30 -15.58
C LEU A 28 -3.23 -9.73 -17.01
N ALA A 29 -4.05 -10.57 -17.63
CA ALA A 29 -3.85 -11.01 -19.01
C ALA A 29 -3.84 -9.84 -20.00
N LEU A 30 -4.78 -8.88 -19.89
CA LEU A 30 -4.78 -7.69 -20.74
C LEU A 30 -3.51 -6.84 -20.58
N ALA A 31 -3.04 -6.67 -19.34
CA ALA A 31 -1.81 -5.91 -19.09
C ALA A 31 -0.57 -6.62 -19.66
N LEU A 32 -0.48 -7.94 -19.48
CA LEU A 32 0.61 -8.75 -20.01
C LEU A 32 0.60 -8.79 -21.54
N ALA A 33 -0.56 -8.90 -22.19
CA ALA A 33 -0.65 -8.89 -23.66
C ALA A 33 0.01 -7.63 -24.24
N ASN A 34 -0.23 -6.47 -23.62
CA ASN A 34 0.40 -5.21 -24.03
C ASN A 34 1.92 -5.20 -23.84
N VAL A 35 2.44 -5.89 -22.82
CA VAL A 35 3.88 -5.94 -22.55
C VAL A 35 4.60 -6.99 -23.41
N SER A 36 3.98 -8.14 -23.65
CA SER A 36 4.54 -9.24 -24.45
C SER A 36 4.22 -9.13 -25.94
N GLY A 37 3.50 -8.09 -26.37
CA GLY A 37 3.17 -7.84 -27.78
C GLY A 37 2.12 -8.79 -28.36
N LYS A 38 1.26 -9.38 -27.53
CA LYS A 38 0.21 -10.32 -27.94
C LYS A 38 -1.07 -9.59 -28.35
N GLY A 39 -1.85 -10.20 -29.24
CA GLY A 39 -3.03 -9.59 -29.84
C GLY A 39 -4.18 -9.41 -28.86
N ASP A 40 -4.35 -10.36 -27.94
CA ASP A 40 -5.39 -10.32 -26.93
C ASP A 40 -5.01 -11.06 -25.62
N ALA A 41 -5.92 -11.02 -24.65
CA ALA A 41 -5.74 -11.63 -23.34
C ALA A 41 -5.78 -13.18 -23.34
N GLY A 42 -6.35 -13.81 -24.36
CA GLY A 42 -6.43 -15.26 -24.52
C GLY A 42 -5.12 -15.89 -24.94
N GLU A 43 -4.25 -15.13 -25.62
CA GLU A 43 -2.92 -15.58 -26.06
C GLU A 43 -1.88 -15.57 -24.93
N VAL A 44 -2.18 -14.93 -23.80
CA VAL A 44 -1.23 -14.75 -22.69
C VAL A 44 -1.15 -15.99 -21.81
N LEU A 45 0.08 -16.45 -21.59
CA LEU A 45 0.46 -17.66 -20.87
C LEU A 45 1.19 -17.31 -19.57
N ILE A 46 1.30 -18.28 -18.67
CA ILE A 46 2.08 -18.13 -17.42
C ILE A 46 3.54 -17.79 -17.72
N GLU A 47 4.10 -18.29 -18.82
CA GLU A 47 5.44 -17.93 -19.27
C GLU A 47 5.62 -16.42 -19.46
N ASP A 48 4.64 -15.70 -20.02
CA ASP A 48 4.71 -14.24 -20.16
C ASP A 48 4.76 -13.55 -18.80
N LEU A 49 4.02 -14.07 -17.82
CA LEU A 49 4.01 -13.55 -16.45
C LEU A 49 5.36 -13.78 -15.76
N LEU A 50 5.98 -14.95 -15.95
CA LEU A 50 7.29 -15.26 -15.36
C LEU A 50 8.42 -14.45 -16.00
N ASN A 51 8.29 -14.12 -17.28
CA ASN A 51 9.21 -13.24 -18.00
C ASN A 51 8.94 -11.74 -17.73
N TYR A 52 7.83 -11.39 -17.08
CA TYR A 52 7.56 -10.05 -16.59
C TYR A 52 8.31 -9.77 -15.29
N LEU A 53 9.61 -9.51 -15.43
CA LEU A 53 10.51 -9.27 -14.29
C LEU A 53 10.16 -7.95 -13.57
N PRO A 54 10.36 -7.89 -12.23
CA PRO A 54 10.19 -6.64 -11.49
C PRO A 54 11.06 -5.52 -12.04
N MET A 55 10.49 -4.34 -12.24
CA MET A 55 11.22 -3.16 -12.71
C MET A 55 12.30 -2.70 -11.72
N ARG A 56 12.03 -2.87 -10.41
CA ARG A 56 12.95 -2.52 -9.33
C ARG A 56 12.66 -3.40 -8.12
N TYR A 57 13.71 -3.81 -7.42
CA TYR A 57 13.61 -4.35 -6.06
C TYR A 57 13.80 -3.21 -5.07
N GLU A 58 12.88 -3.12 -4.12
CA GLU A 58 12.95 -2.13 -3.06
C GLU A 58 13.50 -2.81 -1.80
N ASP A 59 14.73 -2.46 -1.42
CA ASP A 59 15.33 -2.98 -0.21
C ASP A 59 14.77 -2.24 1.01
N ARG A 60 13.98 -2.96 1.80
CA ARG A 60 13.40 -2.49 3.07
C ARG A 60 13.95 -3.25 4.28
N SER A 61 15.07 -3.95 4.11
CA SER A 61 15.69 -4.72 5.19
C SER A 61 16.43 -3.83 6.19
N ASN A 62 16.88 -2.64 5.74
CA ASN A 62 17.63 -1.71 6.56
C ASN A 62 16.72 -0.62 7.14
N LEU A 63 16.51 -0.67 8.44
CA LEU A 63 15.65 0.25 9.17
C LEU A 63 16.48 1.41 9.73
N ALA A 64 16.19 2.62 9.27
CA ALA A 64 16.80 3.83 9.81
C ALA A 64 16.20 4.19 11.17
N ARG A 65 16.94 4.95 11.96
CA ARG A 65 16.44 5.60 13.18
C ARG A 65 15.88 6.98 12.83
N ILE A 66 15.06 7.54 13.71
CA ILE A 66 14.57 8.92 13.51
C ILE A 66 15.74 9.92 13.49
N SER A 67 16.79 9.68 14.28
CA SER A 67 18.01 10.50 14.28
C SER A 67 18.74 10.55 12.95
N ASP A 68 18.54 9.56 12.08
CA ASP A 68 19.24 9.44 10.81
C ASP A 68 18.49 10.16 9.67
N LEU A 69 17.30 10.71 9.96
CA LEU A 69 16.46 11.37 8.98
C LEU A 69 17.00 12.75 8.60
N SER A 70 17.15 12.96 7.30
CA SER A 70 17.31 14.26 6.67
C SER A 70 16.08 14.61 5.84
N ASP A 71 15.82 15.89 5.61
CA ASP A 71 14.71 16.31 4.76
C ASP A 71 14.82 15.70 3.36
N GLY A 72 13.74 15.09 2.90
CA GLY A 72 13.59 14.47 1.60
C GLY A 72 14.18 13.06 1.44
N VAL A 73 14.67 12.42 2.51
CA VAL A 73 15.23 11.06 2.43
C VAL A 73 14.13 10.00 2.31
N GLU A 74 14.33 8.99 1.45
CA GLU A 74 13.51 7.78 1.45
C GLU A 74 14.09 6.76 2.41
N ALA A 75 13.33 6.36 3.44
CA ALA A 75 13.79 5.41 4.43
C ALA A 75 12.64 4.58 5.03
N SER A 76 12.96 3.36 5.45
CA SER A 76 12.08 2.54 6.29
C SER A 76 12.38 2.80 7.76
N LEU A 77 11.37 3.04 8.59
CA LEU A 77 11.50 3.14 10.05
C LEU A 77 10.61 2.12 10.72
N GLU A 78 11.14 1.48 11.76
CA GLU A 78 10.33 0.79 12.76
C GLU A 78 9.84 1.78 13.81
N LEU A 79 8.52 1.80 14.00
CA LEU A 79 7.83 2.80 14.79
C LEU A 79 6.84 2.16 15.76
N TYR A 80 6.67 2.82 16.90
CA TYR A 80 5.70 2.48 17.93
C TYR A 80 4.69 3.62 18.08
N VAL A 81 3.42 3.28 17.93
CA VAL A 81 2.33 4.25 17.98
C VAL A 81 2.27 4.92 19.36
N ARG A 82 2.28 6.26 19.37
CA ARG A 82 1.95 7.05 20.56
C ARG A 82 0.47 7.42 20.58
N VAL A 83 -0.01 7.97 19.47
CA VAL A 83 -1.40 8.39 19.26
C VAL A 83 -1.76 8.16 17.80
N ALA A 84 -2.96 7.66 17.53
CA ALA A 84 -3.52 7.57 16.19
C ALA A 84 -4.97 8.06 16.18
N GLY A 85 -5.36 8.72 15.11
CA GLY A 85 -6.66 9.37 15.02
C GLY A 85 -7.09 9.61 13.59
N GLY A 86 -8.40 9.52 13.37
CA GLY A 86 -9.01 9.92 12.11
C GLY A 86 -9.98 11.06 12.35
N PHE A 87 -9.87 12.13 11.58
CA PHE A 87 -10.78 13.27 11.64
C PHE A 87 -11.28 13.65 10.25
N GLN A 88 -12.56 14.03 10.18
CA GLN A 88 -13.22 14.38 8.93
C GLN A 88 -12.78 15.77 8.48
N VAL A 89 -12.40 15.89 7.22
CA VAL A 89 -11.99 17.15 6.58
C VAL A 89 -12.90 17.47 5.40
N GLY A 90 -12.82 18.70 4.90
CA GLY A 90 -13.63 19.12 3.76
C GLY A 90 -15.13 19.20 4.08
N LYS A 91 -15.48 19.95 5.13
CA LYS A 91 -16.89 20.18 5.53
C LYS A 91 -17.71 20.86 4.42
N ASN A 92 -17.07 21.54 3.47
CA ASN A 92 -17.69 22.23 2.34
C ASN A 92 -17.62 21.41 1.03
N ARG A 93 -17.90 20.11 1.07
CA ARG A 93 -17.98 19.27 -0.13
C ARG A 93 -19.42 19.17 -0.62
N GLY A 94 -19.60 19.01 -1.94
CA GLY A 94 -20.92 18.89 -2.53
C GLY A 94 -21.72 17.70 -1.99
N PRO A 95 -23.07 17.72 -2.04
CA PRO A 95 -23.94 16.75 -1.36
C PRO A 95 -23.78 15.30 -1.84
N LYS A 96 -23.20 15.07 -3.03
CA LYS A 96 -22.90 13.73 -3.58
C LYS A 96 -21.45 13.29 -3.33
N ALA A 97 -20.61 14.15 -2.78
CA ALA A 97 -19.22 13.83 -2.54
C ALA A 97 -19.11 12.85 -1.36
N PRO A 98 -18.31 11.78 -1.47
CA PRO A 98 -18.09 10.89 -0.34
C PRO A 98 -17.38 11.62 0.81
N PRO A 99 -17.54 11.15 2.07
CA PRO A 99 -16.77 11.64 3.19
C PRO A 99 -15.26 11.60 2.91
N LEU A 100 -14.52 12.56 3.48
CA LEU A 100 -13.06 12.63 3.42
C LEU A 100 -12.51 12.75 4.83
N PHE A 101 -11.53 11.92 5.13
CA PHE A 101 -10.83 11.90 6.40
C PHE A 101 -9.34 12.04 6.17
N ILE A 102 -8.66 12.63 7.14
CA ILE A 102 -7.24 12.41 7.36
C ILE A 102 -7.13 11.43 8.51
N PHE A 103 -6.35 10.36 8.32
CA PHE A 103 -5.92 9.49 9.39
C PHE A 103 -4.45 9.79 9.68
N GLU A 104 -4.12 10.10 10.92
CA GLU A 104 -2.76 10.42 11.38
C GLU A 104 -2.31 9.46 12.47
N VAL A 105 -1.02 9.14 12.47
CA VAL A 105 -0.34 8.35 13.48
C VAL A 105 0.91 9.10 13.91
N THR A 106 0.95 9.53 15.17
CA THR A 106 2.17 10.03 15.80
C THR A 106 2.90 8.86 16.44
N ALA A 107 4.17 8.67 16.10
CA ALA A 107 4.96 7.52 16.53
C ALA A 107 6.42 7.89 16.84
N GLY A 108 7.07 7.08 17.66
CA GLY A 108 8.52 7.16 17.89
C GLY A 108 9.18 5.83 17.57
N ASP A 109 10.48 5.85 17.34
CA ASP A 109 11.28 4.64 17.17
C ASP A 109 11.57 3.96 18.53
N PRO A 110 11.94 2.67 18.56
CA PRO A 110 12.11 1.93 19.81
C PRO A 110 13.13 2.56 20.77
N GLU A 111 14.23 3.07 20.24
CA GLU A 111 15.32 3.69 21.00
C GLU A 111 15.04 5.16 21.37
N LYS A 112 13.94 5.76 20.88
CA LYS A 112 13.57 7.17 21.08
C LYS A 112 14.70 8.13 20.65
N THR A 113 15.29 7.88 19.49
CA THR A 113 16.47 8.62 19.01
C THR A 113 16.17 10.04 18.56
N GLY A 114 14.90 10.37 18.30
CA GLY A 114 14.48 11.69 17.85
C GLY A 114 13.07 12.07 18.28
N LYS A 115 12.63 13.25 17.81
CA LYS A 115 11.25 13.71 18.01
C LYS A 115 10.27 12.77 17.30
N PRO A 116 9.06 12.57 17.85
CA PRO A 116 8.05 11.75 17.19
C PRO A 116 7.75 12.22 15.77
N VAL A 117 7.63 11.27 14.86
CA VAL A 117 7.23 11.51 13.48
C VAL A 117 5.72 11.35 13.34
N VAL A 118 5.16 11.93 12.27
CA VAL A 118 3.74 11.80 11.92
C VAL A 118 3.62 11.12 10.56
N VAL A 119 2.88 10.02 10.50
CA VAL A 119 2.49 9.36 9.26
C VAL A 119 1.00 9.56 9.07
N TRP A 120 0.59 10.05 7.90
CA TRP A 120 -0.82 10.31 7.62
C TRP A 120 -1.20 10.06 6.17
N TRP A 121 -2.48 9.78 5.94
CA TRP A 121 -3.03 9.59 4.60
C TRP A 121 -4.52 9.95 4.57
N PHE A 122 -5.02 10.17 3.36
CA PHE A 122 -6.44 10.41 3.13
C PHE A 122 -7.23 9.10 3.07
N VAL A 123 -8.42 9.11 3.68
CA VAL A 123 -9.41 8.05 3.53
C VAL A 123 -10.70 8.66 3.01
N SER A 124 -11.18 8.20 1.86
CA SER A 124 -12.44 8.65 1.27
C SER A 124 -13.28 7.50 0.76
N GLY A 125 -14.60 7.73 0.63
CA GLY A 125 -15.54 6.75 0.10
C GLY A 125 -16.67 6.41 1.08
N ARG A 126 -17.63 5.62 0.61
CA ARG A 126 -18.81 5.21 1.40
C ARG A 126 -18.44 4.43 2.67
N GLN A 127 -17.32 3.70 2.64
CA GLN A 127 -16.82 2.88 3.74
C GLN A 127 -15.78 3.61 4.61
N ALA A 128 -15.56 4.92 4.41
CA ALA A 128 -14.48 5.66 5.07
C ALA A 128 -14.55 5.54 6.60
N HIS A 129 -15.73 5.69 7.21
CA HIS A 129 -15.89 5.53 8.66
C HIS A 129 -15.44 4.16 9.17
N ARG A 130 -15.80 3.08 8.46
CA ARG A 130 -15.41 1.71 8.82
C ARG A 130 -13.90 1.53 8.69
N ILE A 131 -13.30 2.07 7.63
CA ILE A 131 -11.85 2.04 7.41
C ILE A 131 -11.13 2.79 8.54
N ILE A 132 -11.61 3.97 8.93
CA ILE A 132 -11.05 4.73 10.05
C ILE A 132 -11.15 3.94 11.35
N ALA A 133 -12.29 3.31 11.64
CA ALA A 133 -12.46 2.49 12.84
C ALA A 133 -11.49 1.30 12.86
N TYR A 134 -11.31 0.62 11.72
CA TYR A 134 -10.33 -0.46 11.58
C TYR A 134 -8.90 0.02 11.85
N HIS A 135 -8.49 1.14 11.25
CA HIS A 135 -7.15 1.69 11.46
C HIS A 135 -6.93 2.13 12.92
N ARG A 136 -7.95 2.69 13.60
CA ARG A 136 -7.84 2.99 15.04
C ARG A 136 -7.58 1.75 15.89
N GLN A 137 -8.13 0.59 15.52
CA GLN A 137 -7.88 -0.67 16.20
C GLN A 137 -6.47 -1.21 15.93
N GLN A 138 -6.02 -1.15 14.67
CA GLN A 138 -4.68 -1.63 14.29
C GLN A 138 -3.57 -0.75 14.87
N PHE A 139 -3.76 0.57 14.85
CA PHE A 139 -2.82 1.56 15.39
C PHE A 139 -3.20 1.96 16.82
N ALA A 140 -3.43 0.96 17.68
CA ALA A 140 -3.55 1.19 19.11
C ALA A 140 -2.22 1.68 19.70
N ARG A 141 -2.24 2.38 20.83
CA ARG A 141 -1.03 2.86 21.51
C ARG A 141 -0.08 1.68 21.80
N GLY A 142 1.19 1.83 21.43
CA GLY A 142 2.22 0.80 21.57
C GLY A 142 2.26 -0.21 20.42
N ALA A 143 1.33 -0.17 19.46
CA ALA A 143 1.40 -1.02 18.28
C ALA A 143 2.69 -0.73 17.49
N ARG A 144 3.37 -1.80 17.08
CA ARG A 144 4.58 -1.75 16.25
C ARG A 144 4.18 -1.77 14.78
N PHE A 145 4.75 -0.88 13.99
CA PHE A 145 4.58 -0.87 12.55
C PHE A 145 5.84 -0.38 11.85
N VAL A 146 5.98 -0.71 10.57
CA VAL A 146 7.04 -0.17 9.72
C VAL A 146 6.42 0.83 8.76
N ALA A 147 6.98 2.02 8.69
CA ALA A 147 6.63 3.03 7.71
C ALA A 147 7.79 3.19 6.72
N PHE A 148 7.48 3.14 5.43
CA PHE A 148 8.42 3.45 4.36
C PHE A 148 7.87 4.58 3.52
N GLY A 149 8.75 5.51 3.14
CA GLY A 149 8.46 6.57 2.20
C GLY A 149 9.50 7.67 2.30
N LYS A 150 9.20 8.78 1.62
CA LYS A 150 9.95 10.02 1.72
C LYS A 150 9.59 10.75 3.00
N TRP A 151 10.60 11.06 3.81
CA TRP A 151 10.45 11.82 5.04
C TRP A 151 10.69 13.30 4.76
N GLU A 152 9.77 14.15 5.18
CA GLU A 152 9.83 15.59 4.92
C GLU A 152 9.57 16.34 6.22
N TRP A 153 10.19 17.50 6.35
CA TRP A 153 9.88 18.41 7.46
C TRP A 153 8.56 19.11 7.17
N ASP A 154 7.58 18.91 8.04
CA ASP A 154 6.30 19.61 7.94
C ASP A 154 6.48 21.05 8.44
N ALA A 155 6.63 22.01 7.52
CA ALA A 155 6.77 23.43 7.86
C ALA A 155 5.60 24.02 8.67
N ARG A 156 4.47 23.30 8.78
CA ARG A 156 3.32 23.70 9.60
C ARG A 156 3.44 23.26 11.07
N ARG A 157 4.46 22.49 11.44
CA ARG A 157 4.71 21.97 12.79
C ARG A 157 6.18 22.08 13.19
#